data_AF-A0A535PPH1-F1
#
_entry.id   AF-A0A535PPH1-F1
#
_cell.length_a   1.000
_cell.length_b   1.000
_cell.length_c   1.000
_cell.angle_alpha   90.00
_cell.angle_beta   90.00
_cell.angle_gamma   90.00
#
_symmetry.space_group_name_H-M   'P 1'
#
loop_
_entity.id
_entity.type
_entity.pdbx_description
1 polymer ?
#
loop_
_entity_poly.entity_id
_entity_poly.type
_entity_poly.pdbx_seq_one_letter_code
_entity_poly.pdbx_strand_id
1 'polypeptide(L)'
;MTITVQEITDREKWNGFLTSQPRGHLLQSYEWGELNRYLGGNIYRLGALENGRMVGALMLSVAQVPLPVSLPGIRLNWLYGSRGPTVEHPASPALRALLEQAHVLARKERAVVLRLEPNIADDDPAIDDWLAAYRALGFQINPTAMHGRRSWVLD
;
A
#
# COMPACT_ATOMS: atom_id res chain seq x y z
N MET A 1 22.28 2.46 5.47
CA MET A 1 21.78 2.32 4.09
C MET A 1 20.67 3.36 3.89
N THR A 2 20.69 4.10 2.78
CA THR A 2 19.75 5.20 2.55
C THR A 2 18.66 4.73 1.59
N ILE A 3 17.41 4.74 2.05
CA ILE A 3 16.24 4.47 1.21
C ILE A 3 15.71 5.79 0.66
N THR A 4 15.49 5.84 -0.65
CA THR A 4 14.75 6.93 -1.29
C THR A 4 13.37 6.44 -1.72
N VAL A 5 12.36 7.29 -1.59
CA VAL A 5 11.00 6.98 -2.06
C VAL A 5 10.65 7.95 -3.17
N GLN A 6 10.17 7.42 -4.29
CA GLN A 6 9.73 8.23 -5.43
C GLN A 6 8.51 7.60 -6.10
N GLU A 7 7.81 8.39 -6.91
CA GLU A 7 6.76 7.84 -7.77
C GLU A 7 7.38 7.02 -8.91
N ILE A 8 6.77 5.86 -9.19
CA ILE A 8 7.19 4.96 -10.26
C ILE A 8 6.12 4.96 -11.35
N THR A 9 6.51 5.46 -12.53
CA THR A 9 5.70 5.45 -13.75
C THR A 9 6.16 4.38 -14.75
N ASP A 10 7.30 3.74 -14.48
CA ASP A 10 7.81 2.64 -15.28
C ASP A 10 7.08 1.35 -14.90
N ARG A 11 6.27 0.85 -15.83
CA ARG A 11 5.48 -0.38 -15.70
C ARG A 11 6.36 -1.61 -15.48
N GLU A 12 7.42 -1.76 -16.26
CA GLU A 12 8.26 -2.95 -16.22
C GLU A 12 9.06 -3.00 -14.92
N LYS A 13 9.57 -1.86 -14.47
CA LYS A 13 10.23 -1.74 -13.17
C LYS A 13 9.28 -2.06 -12.01
N TRP A 14 8.07 -1.53 -12.05
CA TRP A 14 7.06 -1.76 -11.01
C TRP A 14 6.62 -3.22 -10.95
N ASN A 15 6.16 -3.77 -12.07
CA ASN A 15 5.67 -5.15 -12.14
C ASN A 15 6.81 -6.14 -11.93
N GLY A 16 8.01 -5.87 -12.44
CA GLY A 16 9.19 -6.71 -12.24
C GLY A 16 9.59 -6.84 -10.77
N PHE A 17 9.52 -5.75 -10.00
CA PHE A 17 9.68 -5.85 -8.55
C PHE A 17 8.52 -6.64 -7.94
N LEU A 18 7.27 -6.28 -8.25
CA LEU A 18 6.11 -6.89 -7.62
C LEU A 18 6.05 -8.42 -7.81
N THR A 19 6.32 -8.92 -9.02
CA THR A 19 6.32 -10.35 -9.33
C THR A 19 7.54 -11.10 -8.79
N SER A 20 8.63 -10.38 -8.48
CA SER A 20 9.80 -10.97 -7.81
C SER A 20 9.58 -11.27 -6.33
N GLN A 21 8.50 -10.74 -5.73
CA GLN A 21 8.23 -10.87 -4.30
C GLN A 21 7.19 -11.96 -4.02
N PRO A 22 7.39 -12.80 -2.99
CA PRO A 22 6.42 -13.84 -2.62
C PRO A 22 5.07 -13.26 -2.18
N ARG A 23 5.06 -12.00 -1.74
CA ARG A 23 3.86 -11.27 -1.28
C ARG A 23 3.34 -10.26 -2.31
N GLY A 24 3.82 -10.31 -3.55
CA GLY A 24 3.24 -9.54 -4.66
C GLY A 24 1.78 -9.90 -4.90
N HIS A 25 0.96 -8.95 -5.37
CA HIS A 25 -0.46 -9.20 -5.58
C HIS A 25 -1.00 -8.40 -6.77
N LEU A 26 -1.96 -8.98 -7.52
CA LEU A 26 -2.58 -8.35 -8.69
C LEU A 26 -3.12 -6.95 -8.41
N LEU A 27 -3.75 -6.74 -7.25
CA LEU A 27 -4.30 -5.43 -6.84
C LEU A 27 -3.23 -4.35 -6.56
N GLN A 28 -1.96 -4.72 -6.60
CA GLN A 28 -0.81 -3.81 -6.58
C GLN A 28 -0.15 -3.68 -7.96
N SER A 29 -0.63 -4.36 -9.02
CA SER A 29 -0.02 -4.29 -10.35
C SER A 29 -0.17 -2.89 -10.96
N TYR A 30 0.72 -2.59 -11.91
CA TYR A 30 0.64 -1.34 -12.65
C TYR A 30 -0.72 -1.19 -13.35
N GLU A 31 -1.17 -2.25 -14.02
CA GLU A 31 -2.43 -2.31 -14.75
C GLU A 31 -3.65 -2.10 -13.84
N TRP A 32 -3.62 -2.63 -12.62
CA TRP A 32 -4.70 -2.38 -11.65
C TRP A 32 -4.84 -0.89 -11.33
N GLY A 33 -3.71 -0.20 -11.17
CA GLY A 33 -3.70 1.25 -10.99
C GLY A 33 -4.21 2.00 -12.24
N GLU A 34 -3.87 1.54 -13.45
CA GLU A 34 -4.35 2.18 -14.69
C GLU A 34 -5.86 2.00 -14.86
N LEU A 35 -6.39 0.81 -14.52
CA LEU A 35 -7.84 0.58 -14.48
C LEU A 35 -8.53 1.52 -13.48
N ASN A 36 -7.96 1.69 -12.29
CA ASN A 36 -8.52 2.62 -11.30
C ASN A 36 -8.50 4.06 -11.81
N ARG A 37 -7.42 4.50 -12.47
CA ARG A 37 -7.34 5.83 -13.11
C ARG A 37 -8.38 6.00 -14.21
N TYR A 38 -8.55 4.98 -15.06
CA TYR A 38 -9.58 4.97 -16.10
C TYR A 38 -10.99 5.14 -15.53
N LEU A 39 -11.27 4.53 -14.37
CA LEU A 39 -12.53 4.66 -13.64
C LEU A 39 -12.64 5.99 -12.84
N GLY A 40 -11.71 6.92 -13.02
CA GLY A 40 -11.72 8.24 -12.37
C GLY A 40 -11.08 8.27 -10.97
N GLY A 41 -10.48 7.17 -10.52
CA GLY A 41 -9.75 7.09 -9.26
C GLY A 41 -8.40 7.81 -9.32
N ASN A 42 -7.97 8.40 -8.20
CA ASN A 42 -6.63 8.94 -8.06
C ASN A 42 -5.69 7.87 -7.46
N ILE A 43 -4.53 7.66 -8.10
CA ILE A 43 -3.60 6.57 -7.77
C ILE A 43 -2.17 7.11 -7.68
N TYR A 44 -1.52 6.80 -6.56
CA TYR A 44 -0.10 7.02 -6.33
C TYR A 44 0.65 5.69 -6.33
N ARG A 45 1.81 5.62 -6.98
CA ARG A 45 2.69 4.43 -7.00
C ARG A 45 4.03 4.76 -6.38
N LEU A 46 4.18 4.51 -5.08
CA LEU A 46 5.42 4.77 -4.34
C LEU A 46 6.36 3.57 -4.47
N GLY A 47 7.56 3.78 -5.01
CA GLY A 47 8.65 2.82 -4.98
C GLY A 47 9.72 3.25 -3.99
N ALA A 48 10.17 2.32 -3.15
CA ALA A 48 11.34 2.48 -2.30
C ALA A 48 12.57 1.89 -2.99
N LEU A 49 13.65 2.66 -3.04
CA LEU A 49 14.88 2.29 -3.72
C LEU A 49 16.06 2.32 -2.77
N GLU A 50 16.91 1.31 -2.91
CA GLU A 50 18.22 1.23 -2.31
C GLU A 50 19.25 1.14 -3.44
N ASN A 51 20.14 2.14 -3.56
CA ASN A 51 21.14 2.22 -4.64
C ASN A 51 20.53 2.03 -6.05
N GLY A 52 19.32 2.55 -6.28
CA GLY A 52 18.60 2.44 -7.54
C GLY A 52 17.83 1.12 -7.76
N ARG A 53 18.04 0.11 -6.91
CA ARG A 53 17.28 -1.14 -6.89
C ARG A 53 15.99 -0.97 -6.11
N MET A 54 14.87 -1.44 -6.65
CA MET A 54 13.60 -1.41 -5.92
C MET A 54 13.59 -2.47 -4.81
N VAL A 55 13.20 -2.05 -3.60
CA VAL A 55 13.14 -2.89 -2.39
C VAL A 55 11.77 -2.86 -1.71
N GLY A 56 10.87 -2.02 -2.23
CA GLY A 56 9.50 -1.92 -1.77
C GLY A 56 8.63 -1.18 -2.77
N ALA A 57 7.35 -1.53 -2.79
CA ALA A 57 6.32 -0.89 -3.59
C ALA A 57 5.04 -0.70 -2.78
N LEU A 58 4.38 0.43 -2.95
CA LEU A 58 3.08 0.73 -2.37
C LEU A 58 2.24 1.58 -3.33
N MET A 59 1.20 0.98 -3.89
CA MET A 59 0.15 1.69 -4.57
C MET A 59 -0.94 2.12 -3.59
N LEU A 60 -1.34 3.38 -3.66
CA LEU A 60 -2.41 3.97 -2.87
C LEU A 60 -3.49 4.50 -3.78
N SER A 61 -4.74 4.14 -3.51
CA SER A 61 -5.91 4.81 -4.07
C SER A 61 -6.44 5.88 -3.12
N VAL A 62 -6.98 6.95 -3.67
CA VAL A 62 -7.71 7.97 -2.94
C VAL A 62 -9.19 7.79 -3.20
N ALA A 63 -9.97 7.64 -2.14
CA ALA A 63 -11.43 7.55 -2.19
C ALA A 63 -12.05 8.59 -1.27
N GLN A 64 -13.22 9.13 -1.63
CA GLN A 64 -13.92 10.08 -0.78
C GLN A 64 -14.65 9.33 0.35
N VAL A 65 -14.64 9.91 1.56
CA VAL A 65 -15.46 9.39 2.66
C VAL A 65 -16.94 9.66 2.37
N PRO A 66 -17.81 8.63 2.34
CA PRO A 66 -19.23 8.84 2.15
C PRO A 66 -19.83 9.43 3.44
N LEU A 67 -20.01 10.75 3.45
CA LEU A 67 -20.70 11.44 4.54
C LEU A 67 -22.21 11.47 4.25
N PRO A 68 -23.07 11.27 5.26
CA PRO A 68 -24.52 11.30 5.09
C PRO A 68 -25.07 12.68 4.69
N VAL A 69 -24.27 13.74 4.91
CA VAL A 69 -24.59 15.12 4.53
C VAL A 69 -23.40 15.72 3.80
N SER A 70 -23.64 16.34 2.64
CA SER A 70 -22.62 17.11 1.92
C SER A 70 -22.41 18.45 2.61
N LEU A 71 -21.19 18.71 3.09
CA LEU A 71 -20.79 19.99 3.67
C LEU A 71 -19.95 20.76 2.65
N PRO A 72 -20.41 21.92 2.13
CA PRO A 72 -19.68 22.68 1.14
C PRO A 72 -18.24 23.00 1.59
N GLY A 73 -17.26 22.74 0.73
CA GLY A 73 -15.85 23.00 1.00
C GLY A 73 -15.12 21.94 1.85
N ILE A 74 -15.84 20.97 2.44
CA ILE A 74 -15.24 19.86 3.18
C ILE A 74 -15.10 18.66 2.25
N ARG A 75 -13.85 18.25 2.01
CA ARG A 75 -13.52 16.99 1.34
C ARG A 75 -12.62 16.18 2.26
N LEU A 76 -13.15 15.06 2.73
CA LEU A 76 -12.42 14.08 3.52
C LEU A 76 -12.22 12.86 2.65
N ASN A 77 -10.99 12.35 2.64
CA ASN A 77 -10.64 11.19 1.86
C ASN A 77 -10.17 10.02 2.75
N TRP A 78 -10.14 8.84 2.16
CA TRP A 78 -9.38 7.68 2.61
C TRP A 78 -8.27 7.43 1.61
N LEU A 79 -7.06 7.17 2.12
CA LEU A 79 -6.00 6.57 1.35
C LEU A 79 -5.96 5.08 1.64
N TYR A 80 -5.89 4.28 0.59
CA TYR A 80 -6.00 2.84 0.72
C TYR A 80 -4.94 2.08 -0.08
N GLY A 81 -4.13 1.30 0.63
CA GLY A 81 -3.18 0.35 0.05
C GLY A 81 -3.78 -1.06 0.00
N SER A 82 -4.51 -1.36 -1.07
CA SER A 82 -5.08 -2.71 -1.28
C SER A 82 -3.98 -3.73 -1.52
N ARG A 83 -3.87 -4.77 -0.68
CA ARG A 83 -2.86 -5.85 -0.83
C ARG A 83 -1.41 -5.39 -0.76
N GLY A 84 -1.17 -4.16 -0.29
CA GLY A 84 0.15 -3.57 -0.13
C GLY A 84 0.35 -2.95 1.26
N PRO A 85 1.57 -2.48 1.57
CA PRO A 85 2.76 -2.47 0.71
C PRO A 85 3.34 -3.86 0.46
N THR A 86 4.12 -4.00 -0.61
CA THR A 86 4.97 -5.17 -0.86
C THR A 86 6.42 -4.80 -0.57
N VAL A 87 7.03 -5.44 0.41
CA VAL A 87 8.44 -5.28 0.79
C VAL A 87 9.05 -6.67 1.03
N GLU A 88 10.39 -6.76 0.98
CA GLU A 88 11.10 -8.04 1.04
C GLU A 88 10.89 -8.79 2.37
N HIS A 89 10.84 -8.07 3.50
CA HIS A 89 10.69 -8.63 4.85
C HIS A 89 10.19 -7.57 5.86
N PRO A 90 9.65 -7.95 7.05
CA PRO A 90 9.07 -7.00 8.02
C PRO A 90 10.07 -5.97 8.55
N ALA A 91 11.34 -6.36 8.70
CA ALA A 91 12.41 -5.46 9.12
C ALA A 91 12.97 -4.55 8.00
N SER A 92 12.40 -4.60 6.79
CA SER A 92 12.93 -3.84 5.66
C SER A 92 12.79 -2.33 5.92
N PRO A 93 13.87 -1.54 5.76
CA PRO A 93 13.78 -0.08 5.91
C PRO A 93 12.84 0.55 4.87
N ALA A 94 12.54 -0.16 3.77
CA ALA A 94 11.56 0.23 2.77
C ALA A 94 10.15 0.39 3.36
N LEU A 95 9.77 -0.44 4.33
CA LEU A 95 8.44 -0.39 4.94
C LEU A 95 8.21 0.97 5.60
N ARG A 96 9.11 1.36 6.51
CA ARG A 96 9.06 2.67 7.17
C ARG A 96 9.04 3.81 6.16
N ALA A 97 9.98 3.80 5.20
CA ALA A 97 10.11 4.88 4.23
C ALA A 97 8.84 5.06 3.37
N LEU A 98 8.24 3.96 2.89
CA LEU A 98 6.99 3.99 2.14
C LEU A 98 5.83 4.55 2.96
N LEU A 99 5.71 4.15 4.23
CA LEU A 99 4.60 4.60 5.09
C LEU A 99 4.76 6.05 5.54
N GLU A 100 5.99 6.51 5.77
CA GLU A 100 6.28 7.94 6.01
C GLU A 100 5.90 8.80 4.79
N GLN A 101 6.23 8.36 3.58
CA GLN A 101 5.83 9.05 2.36
C GLN A 101 4.30 8.96 2.12
N ALA A 102 3.68 7.81 2.41
CA ALA A 102 2.23 7.66 2.35
C ALA A 102 1.51 8.60 3.31
N HIS A 103 2.08 8.86 4.49
CA HIS A 103 1.56 9.82 5.46
C HIS A 103 1.63 11.27 4.96
N VAL A 104 2.70 11.63 4.24
CA VAL A 104 2.80 12.93 3.55
C VAL A 104 1.69 13.06 2.49
N LEU A 105 1.47 12.02 1.68
CA LEU A 105 0.38 12.00 0.71
C LEU A 105 -1.00 12.06 1.37
N ALA A 106 -1.20 11.36 2.49
CA ALA A 106 -2.46 11.40 3.23
C ALA A 106 -2.81 12.83 3.68
N ARG A 107 -1.82 13.59 4.19
CA ARG A 107 -2.03 15.00 4.54
C ARG A 107 -2.37 15.86 3.33
N LYS A 108 -1.64 15.68 2.21
CA LYS A 108 -1.89 16.40 0.95
C LYS A 108 -3.31 16.15 0.44
N GLU A 109 -3.77 14.91 0.54
CA GLU A 109 -5.10 14.47 0.10
C GLU A 109 -6.21 14.71 1.13
N ARG A 110 -5.92 15.38 2.26
CA ARG A 110 -6.89 15.56 3.37
C ARG A 110 -7.52 14.23 3.81
N ALA A 111 -6.73 13.17 3.82
CA ALA A 111 -7.17 11.87 4.25
C ALA A 111 -7.32 11.83 5.77
N VAL A 112 -8.47 11.34 6.22
CA VAL A 112 -8.72 11.09 7.65
C VAL A 112 -8.30 9.68 8.06
N VAL A 113 -8.09 8.79 7.09
CA VAL A 113 -7.62 7.42 7.30
C VAL A 113 -6.61 7.06 6.22
N LEU A 114 -5.47 6.49 6.64
CA LEU A 114 -4.60 5.68 5.80
C LEU A 114 -4.82 4.21 6.19
N ARG A 115 -5.42 3.43 5.29
CA ARG A 115 -5.72 2.02 5.50
C ARG A 115 -4.82 1.17 4.62
N LEU A 116 -4.29 0.09 5.19
CA LEU A 116 -3.50 -0.90 4.46
C LEU A 116 -4.12 -2.27 4.68
N GLU A 117 -4.04 -3.12 3.65
CA GLU A 117 -4.36 -4.53 3.76
C GLU A 117 -3.23 -5.33 3.11
N PRO A 118 -2.04 -5.43 3.73
CA PRO A 118 -0.89 -6.09 3.11
C PRO A 118 -1.17 -7.56 2.81
N ASN A 119 -0.59 -8.08 1.73
CA ASN A 119 -0.76 -9.47 1.31
C ASN A 119 0.12 -10.43 2.12
N ILE A 120 -0.23 -10.61 3.40
CA ILE A 120 0.46 -11.51 4.34
C ILE A 120 -0.55 -12.58 4.75
N ALA A 121 -0.15 -13.85 4.65
CA ALA A 121 -1.00 -14.96 5.04
C ALA A 121 -1.15 -15.02 6.57
N ASP A 122 -2.31 -15.46 7.05
CA ASP A 122 -2.57 -15.61 8.51
C ASP A 122 -1.58 -16.60 9.17
N ASP A 123 -0.97 -17.51 8.39
CA ASP A 123 0.01 -18.52 8.79
C ASP A 123 1.45 -18.20 8.32
N ASP A 124 1.74 -16.97 7.91
CA ASP A 124 3.11 -16.54 7.59
C ASP A 124 4.01 -16.75 8.83
N PRO A 125 5.15 -17.45 8.72
CA PRO A 125 6.04 -17.71 9.86
C PRO A 125 6.52 -16.45 10.60
N ALA A 126 6.51 -15.30 9.93
CA ALA A 126 6.91 -14.01 10.47
C ALA A 126 5.71 -13.11 10.85
N ILE A 127 4.51 -13.66 11.04
CA ILE A 127 3.29 -12.87 11.31
C ILE A 127 3.43 -11.94 12.51
N ASP A 128 4.07 -12.39 13.60
CA ASP A 128 4.29 -11.57 14.79
C ASP A 128 5.23 -10.39 14.52
N ASP A 129 6.27 -10.60 13.71
CA ASP A 129 7.20 -9.55 13.30
C ASP A 129 6.50 -8.51 12.41
N TRP A 130 5.63 -8.95 11.50
CA TRP A 130 4.80 -8.06 10.69
C TRP A 130 3.90 -7.20 11.56
N LEU A 131 3.17 -7.82 12.49
CA LEU A 131 2.29 -7.11 13.41
C LEU A 131 3.08 -6.11 14.27
N ALA A 132 4.25 -6.49 14.77
CA ALA A 132 5.12 -5.61 15.55
C ALA A 132 5.62 -4.43 14.70
N ALA A 133 6.05 -4.66 13.46
CA ALA A 133 6.52 -3.62 12.55
C ALA A 133 5.42 -2.59 12.25
N TYR A 134 4.20 -3.03 11.94
CA TYR A 134 3.08 -2.12 11.69
C TYR A 134 2.67 -1.34 12.96
N ARG A 135 2.64 -1.99 14.13
CA ARG A 135 2.35 -1.33 15.41
C ARG A 135 3.39 -0.25 15.75
N ALA A 136 4.68 -0.54 15.51
CA ALA A 136 5.76 0.43 15.70
C ALA A 136 5.65 1.65 14.77
N LEU A 137 4.94 1.51 13.65
CA LEU A 137 4.63 2.58 12.70
C LEU A 137 3.26 3.24 12.98
N GLY A 138 2.62 2.92 14.11
CA GLY A 138 1.37 3.55 14.55
C GLY A 138 0.09 2.95 13.97
N PHE A 139 0.18 1.83 13.24
CA PHE A 139 -1.00 1.17 12.70
C PHE A 139 -1.73 0.36 13.78
N GLN A 140 -3.06 0.35 13.66
CA GLN A 140 -3.96 -0.46 14.48
C GLN A 140 -4.65 -1.51 13.61
N ILE A 141 -4.91 -2.68 14.19
CA ILE A 141 -5.64 -3.74 13.48
C ILE A 141 -7.10 -3.32 13.30
N ASN A 142 -7.60 -3.46 12.08
CA ASN A 142 -9.02 -3.33 11.77
C ASN A 142 -9.62 -4.73 11.57
N PRO A 143 -10.66 -5.14 12.33
CA PRO A 143 -11.27 -6.45 12.20
C PRO A 143 -12.08 -6.60 10.90
N THR A 144 -12.57 -5.50 10.33
CA THR A 144 -13.30 -5.49 9.07
C THR A 144 -12.30 -5.56 7.93
N ALA A 145 -12.37 -6.57 7.07
CA ALA A 145 -11.59 -6.66 5.83
C ALA A 145 -12.42 -6.21 4.62
N MET A 146 -11.80 -5.50 3.67
CA MET A 146 -12.42 -5.16 2.39
C MET A 146 -12.24 -6.30 1.38
N HIS A 147 -11.09 -6.96 1.40
CA HIS A 147 -10.82 -8.15 0.61
C HIS A 147 -10.89 -9.41 1.46
N GLY A 148 -11.22 -10.54 0.82
CA GLY A 148 -11.23 -11.84 1.49
C GLY A 148 -9.87 -12.14 2.14
N ARG A 149 -9.87 -12.43 3.45
CA ARG A 149 -8.63 -12.69 4.21
C ARG A 149 -7.96 -14.01 3.88
N ARG A 150 -8.75 -14.99 3.42
CA ARG A 150 -8.30 -16.35 3.16
C ARG A 150 -8.68 -16.75 1.75
N SER A 151 -7.76 -17.44 1.10
CA SER A 151 -7.94 -17.99 -0.24
C SER A 151 -7.43 -19.42 -0.21
N TRP A 152 -8.12 -20.31 -0.90
CA TRP A 152 -7.63 -21.65 -1.17
C TRP A 152 -6.72 -21.55 -2.39
N VAL A 153 -5.44 -21.87 -2.23
CA VAL A 153 -4.47 -21.94 -3.32
C VAL A 153 -4.31 -23.42 -3.65
N LEU A 154 -4.64 -23.78 -4.87
CA LEU A 154 -4.47 -25.13 -5.41
C LEU A 154 -3.20 -25.15 -6.26
N ASP A 155 -2.41 -26.21 -6.14
CA ASP A 155 -1.19 -26.47 -6.90
C ASP A 155 -1.47 -27.10 -8.28
#